data_AF-A0A6J0W8E1-F1
#
_entry.id   AF-A0A6J0W8E1-F1
#
_cell.length_a   1.000
_cell.length_b   1.000
_cell.length_c   1.000
_cell.angle_alpha   90.00
_cell.angle_beta   90.00
_cell.angle_gamma   90.00
#
_symmetry.space_group_name_H-M   'P 1'
#
loop_
_entity.id
_entity.type
_entity.pdbx_description
1 polymer ?
#
loop_
_entity_poly.entity_id
_entity_poly.type
_entity_poly.pdbx_seq_one_letter_code
_entity_poly.pdbx_strand_id
1 'polypeptide(L)'
;MAVMLPEGEDLNEWVAVNTVDFFNQINMLYGTITDFCTEESCPVMSAGPKYEYHWADGTNIKKPIKCSAPKYIDYLMTWVQDQLDDETLFPSKIGVPFPKNFMSVAKTILKRLFRVYAHIYHQHFDPVIQLQEEAHLNTSFKHFIFFVQEFNLIDRRELAPLQELIEKLTSKDR
;
A
#
# COMPACT_ATOMS: atom_id res chain seq x y z
N MET A 1 14.27 7.89 -9.96
CA MET A 1 12.95 8.34 -9.49
C MET A 1 13.17 9.31 -8.34
N ALA A 2 12.35 10.36 -8.24
CA ALA A 2 12.50 11.39 -7.22
C ALA A 2 11.79 10.97 -5.93
N VAL A 3 12.47 10.16 -5.10
CA VAL A 3 11.96 9.75 -3.77
C VAL A 3 12.61 10.53 -2.62
N MET A 4 13.75 11.16 -2.88
CA MET A 4 14.51 11.91 -1.87
C MET A 4 13.70 13.11 -1.38
N LEU A 5 13.85 13.42 -0.09
CA LEU A 5 13.29 14.63 0.51
C LEU A 5 13.92 15.86 -0.17
N PRO A 6 13.14 16.75 -0.80
CA PRO A 6 13.69 17.96 -1.39
C PRO A 6 14.31 18.87 -0.33
N GLU A 7 15.29 19.68 -0.73
CA GLU A 7 15.99 20.57 0.19
C GLU A 7 15.02 21.62 0.76
N GLY A 8 14.94 21.68 2.10
CA GLY A 8 14.08 22.63 2.82
C GLY A 8 12.65 22.14 3.08
N GLU A 9 12.26 20.97 2.59
CA GLU A 9 10.94 20.37 2.85
C GLU A 9 10.87 19.64 4.20
N ASP A 10 9.67 19.60 4.79
CA ASP A 10 9.39 18.82 5.99
C ASP A 10 9.19 17.33 5.66
N LEU A 11 9.77 16.45 6.47
CA LEU A 11 9.69 15.00 6.25
C LEU A 11 8.27 14.47 6.40
N ASN A 12 7.47 15.01 7.34
CA ASN A 12 6.10 14.53 7.53
C ASN A 12 5.20 14.99 6.38
N GLU A 13 5.36 16.23 5.91
CA GLU A 13 4.68 16.72 4.70
C GLU A 13 5.02 15.84 3.49
N TRP A 14 6.30 15.56 3.26
CA TRP A 14 6.75 14.71 2.15
C TRP A 14 6.16 13.30 2.22
N VAL A 15 6.16 12.69 3.41
CA VAL A 15 5.55 11.38 3.64
C VAL A 15 4.04 11.42 3.47
N ALA A 16 3.36 12.49 3.91
CA ALA A 16 1.92 12.62 3.78
C ALA A 16 1.49 12.68 2.31
N VAL A 17 2.09 13.57 1.52
CA VAL A 17 1.78 13.74 0.09
C VAL A 17 2.00 12.43 -0.67
N ASN A 18 3.16 11.80 -0.49
CA ASN A 18 3.45 10.53 -1.18
C ASN A 18 2.53 9.39 -0.70
N THR A 19 2.13 9.36 0.57
CA THR A 19 1.19 8.34 1.07
C THR A 19 -0.18 8.45 0.38
N VAL A 20 -0.67 9.68 0.20
CA VAL A 20 -1.92 9.95 -0.54
C VAL A 20 -1.78 9.52 -2.01
N ASP A 21 -0.66 9.85 -2.65
CA ASP A 21 -0.40 9.47 -4.04
C ASP A 21 -0.37 7.95 -4.23
N PHE A 22 0.30 7.22 -3.32
CA PHE A 22 0.32 5.76 -3.37
C PHE A 22 -1.07 5.16 -3.14
N PHE A 23 -1.84 5.68 -2.19
CA PHE A 23 -3.22 5.25 -1.97
C PHE A 23 -4.05 5.40 -3.26
N ASN A 24 -4.00 6.57 -3.89
CA ASN A 24 -4.75 6.83 -5.13
C ASN A 24 -4.33 5.92 -6.29
N GLN A 25 -3.01 5.71 -6.46
CA GLN A 25 -2.49 4.83 -7.51
C GLN A 25 -2.92 3.38 -7.30
N ILE A 26 -2.83 2.86 -6.07
CA ILE A 26 -3.21 1.48 -5.76
C ILE A 26 -4.73 1.30 -5.90
N ASN A 27 -5.51 2.29 -5.46
CA ASN A 27 -6.96 2.25 -5.62
C ASN A 27 -7.37 2.20 -7.10
N MET A 28 -6.69 2.98 -7.95
CA MET A 28 -6.90 2.95 -9.40
C MET A 28 -6.48 1.60 -10.02
N LEU A 29 -5.30 1.09 -9.68
CA LEU A 29 -4.80 -0.20 -10.16
C LEU A 29 -5.66 -1.39 -9.70
N TYR A 30 -6.21 -1.33 -8.49
CA TYR A 30 -7.12 -2.37 -8.01
C TYR A 30 -8.49 -2.26 -8.69
N GLY A 31 -8.94 -1.01 -8.94
CA GLY A 31 -10.19 -0.71 -9.63
C GLY A 31 -10.32 -1.35 -11.01
N THR A 32 -9.20 -1.57 -11.71
CA THR A 32 -9.20 -2.17 -13.05
C THR A 32 -9.37 -3.69 -13.04
N ILE A 33 -9.11 -4.33 -11.88
CA ILE A 33 -9.14 -5.78 -11.73
C ILE A 33 -10.24 -6.28 -10.77
N THR A 34 -11.12 -5.41 -10.28
CA THR A 34 -12.16 -5.78 -9.30
C THR A 34 -13.06 -6.91 -9.77
N ASP A 35 -13.34 -6.96 -11.08
CA ASP A 35 -14.20 -7.98 -11.68
C ASP A 35 -13.56 -9.38 -11.66
N PHE A 36 -12.22 -9.47 -11.49
CA PHE A 36 -11.48 -10.72 -11.38
C PHE A 36 -11.23 -11.16 -9.92
N CYS A 37 -11.36 -10.22 -8.97
CA CYS A 37 -11.15 -10.46 -7.54
C CYS A 37 -12.51 -10.62 -6.83
N THR A 38 -13.04 -11.85 -6.83
CA THR A 38 -14.34 -12.18 -6.25
C THR A 38 -14.18 -13.01 -4.97
N GLU A 39 -15.26 -13.17 -4.20
CA GLU A 39 -15.24 -14.06 -3.04
C GLU A 39 -15.00 -15.53 -3.42
N GLU A 40 -15.32 -15.91 -4.66
CA GLU A 40 -15.11 -17.26 -5.18
C GLU A 40 -13.67 -17.46 -5.66
N SER A 41 -13.10 -16.49 -6.39
CA SER A 41 -11.71 -16.59 -6.87
C SER A 41 -10.70 -16.36 -5.74
N CYS A 42 -11.04 -15.49 -4.77
CA CYS A 42 -10.18 -15.09 -3.67
C CYS A 42 -10.92 -15.16 -2.31
N PRO A 43 -11.24 -16.37 -1.82
CA PRO A 43 -11.99 -16.56 -0.57
C PRO A 43 -11.21 -16.14 0.68
N VAL A 44 -9.89 -15.95 0.55
CA VAL A 44 -9.01 -15.40 1.57
C VAL A 44 -8.09 -14.35 0.99
N MET A 45 -7.81 -13.29 1.76
CA MET A 45 -6.77 -12.33 1.38
C MET A 45 -5.38 -12.97 1.54
N SER A 46 -4.67 -13.18 0.43
CA SER A 46 -3.38 -13.87 0.41
C SER A 46 -2.37 -13.24 -0.54
N ALA A 47 -1.09 -13.54 -0.32
CA ALA A 47 0.00 -13.24 -1.23
C ALA A 47 0.79 -14.53 -1.49
N GLY A 48 0.27 -15.34 -2.42
CA GLY A 48 0.77 -16.68 -2.69
C GLY A 48 0.45 -17.67 -1.56
N PRO A 49 0.98 -18.90 -1.61
CA PRO A 49 0.58 -19.97 -0.70
C PRO A 49 1.11 -19.82 0.73
N LYS A 50 2.05 -18.91 0.97
CA LYS A 50 2.75 -18.78 2.27
C LYS A 50 2.18 -17.69 3.17
N TYR A 51 1.45 -16.73 2.62
CA TYR A 51 1.04 -15.53 3.34
C TYR A 51 -0.48 -15.35 3.22
N GLU A 52 -1.16 -15.37 4.37
CA GLU A 52 -2.58 -15.07 4.52
C GLU A 52 -2.72 -13.87 5.45
N TYR A 53 -3.52 -12.88 5.06
CA TYR A 53 -3.73 -11.65 5.82
C TYR A 53 -5.10 -11.63 6.47
N HIS A 54 -5.13 -11.36 7.77
CA HIS A 54 -6.37 -11.17 8.54
C HIS A 54 -6.58 -9.69 8.83
N TRP A 55 -7.85 -9.27 8.84
CA TRP A 55 -8.20 -7.87 9.01
C TRP A 55 -8.49 -7.53 10.47
N ALA A 56 -7.89 -6.44 10.96
CA ALA A 56 -8.24 -5.77 12.20
C ALA A 56 -7.81 -4.30 12.10
N ASP A 57 -8.69 -3.39 12.48
CA ASP A 57 -8.42 -1.95 12.56
C ASP A 57 -8.08 -1.49 13.98
N GLY A 58 -8.33 -2.33 14.99
CA GLY A 58 -8.09 -2.01 16.40
C GLY A 58 -9.19 -1.16 17.06
N THR A 59 -10.15 -0.66 16.29
CA THR A 59 -11.27 0.17 16.74
C THR A 59 -12.58 -0.61 16.64
N ASN A 60 -13.09 -0.80 15.42
CA ASN A 60 -14.34 -1.53 15.14
C ASN A 60 -14.11 -3.04 15.18
N ILE A 61 -12.98 -3.50 14.65
CA ILE A 61 -12.58 -4.91 14.56
C ILE A 61 -11.28 -5.09 15.35
N LYS A 62 -11.43 -5.43 16.63
CA LYS A 62 -10.30 -5.61 17.55
C LYS A 62 -9.58 -6.95 17.41
N LYS A 63 -10.30 -8.00 17.00
CA LYS A 63 -9.73 -9.33 16.79
C LYS A 63 -9.57 -9.56 15.29
N PRO A 64 -8.39 -10.01 14.81
CA PRO A 64 -8.19 -10.32 13.41
C PRO A 64 -9.24 -11.31 12.89
N ILE A 65 -9.92 -10.92 11.82
CA ILE A 65 -10.91 -11.76 11.14
C ILE A 65 -10.37 -12.25 9.80
N LYS A 66 -10.78 -13.48 9.44
CA LYS A 66 -10.61 -14.00 8.08
C LYS A 66 -11.72 -13.43 7.20
N CYS A 67 -11.37 -12.97 6.02
CA CYS A 67 -12.30 -12.54 4.99
C CYS A 67 -11.71 -12.76 3.60
N SER A 68 -12.57 -12.72 2.59
CA SER A 68 -12.21 -12.72 1.18
C SER A 68 -11.31 -11.53 0.84
N ALA A 69 -10.48 -11.68 -0.20
CA ALA A 69 -9.62 -10.59 -0.66
C ALA A 69 -10.38 -9.30 -1.02
N PRO A 70 -11.49 -9.33 -1.78
CA PRO A 70 -12.23 -8.10 -2.09
C PRO A 70 -12.75 -7.41 -0.82
N LYS A 71 -13.25 -8.18 0.15
CA LYS A 71 -13.72 -7.64 1.43
C LYS A 71 -12.60 -7.09 2.29
N TYR A 72 -11.44 -7.73 2.29
CA TYR A 72 -10.25 -7.23 2.98
C TYR A 72 -9.80 -5.89 2.39
N ILE A 73 -9.72 -5.82 1.05
CA ILE A 73 -9.24 -4.64 0.34
C ILE A 73 -10.24 -3.48 0.51
N ASP A 74 -11.55 -3.75 0.49
CA ASP A 74 -12.59 -2.77 0.83
C ASP A 74 -12.37 -2.18 2.23
N TYR A 75 -12.29 -3.01 3.27
CA TYR A 75 -12.00 -2.54 4.64
C TYR A 75 -10.69 -1.75 4.73
N LEU A 76 -9.68 -2.18 4.00
CA LEU A 76 -8.38 -1.51 3.95
C LEU A 76 -8.49 -0.12 3.32
N MET A 77 -9.13 -0.02 2.16
CA MET A 77 -9.26 1.25 1.44
C MET A 77 -10.12 2.24 2.21
N THR A 78 -11.26 1.79 2.77
CA THR A 78 -12.10 2.62 3.63
C THR A 78 -11.31 3.12 4.84
N TRP A 79 -10.59 2.22 5.53
CA TRP A 79 -9.80 2.62 6.69
C TRP A 79 -8.69 3.61 6.31
N VAL A 80 -7.97 3.40 5.20
CA VAL A 80 -6.93 4.35 4.78
C VAL A 80 -7.56 5.71 4.48
N GLN A 81 -8.67 5.74 3.74
CA GLN A 81 -9.41 6.97 3.45
C GLN A 81 -9.81 7.72 4.74
N ASP A 82 -10.37 7.02 5.73
CA ASP A 82 -10.73 7.61 7.03
C ASP A 82 -9.52 8.22 7.73
N GLN A 83 -8.33 7.61 7.63
CA GLN A 83 -7.11 8.19 8.20
C GLN A 83 -6.63 9.43 7.44
N LEU A 84 -6.76 9.44 6.11
CA LEU A 84 -6.34 10.56 5.26
C LEU A 84 -7.28 11.77 5.40
N ASP A 85 -8.57 11.52 5.66
CA ASP A 85 -9.58 12.57 5.88
C ASP A 85 -9.58 13.12 7.32
N ASP A 86 -8.89 12.45 8.26
CA ASP A 86 -8.73 12.92 9.63
C ASP A 86 -7.71 14.07 9.69
N GLU A 87 -8.22 15.31 9.73
CA GLU A 87 -7.45 16.56 9.89
C GLU A 87 -6.54 16.60 11.12
N THR A 88 -6.74 15.71 12.11
CA THR A 88 -5.84 15.60 13.27
C THR A 88 -4.60 14.74 12.97
N LEU A 89 -4.66 13.91 11.93
CA LEU A 89 -3.59 13.04 11.44
C LEU A 89 -2.92 13.59 10.18
N PHE A 90 -3.73 14.05 9.23
CA PHE A 90 -3.33 14.64 7.96
C PHE A 90 -3.88 16.08 7.88
N PRO A 91 -3.24 17.03 8.57
CA PRO A 91 -3.68 18.43 8.55
C PRO A 91 -3.61 19.01 7.14
N SER A 92 -4.72 19.58 6.66
CA SER A 92 -4.77 20.25 5.35
C SER A 92 -4.47 21.76 5.42
N LYS A 93 -4.49 22.32 6.63
CA LYS A 93 -4.31 23.77 6.88
C LYS A 93 -2.85 24.10 7.11
N ILE A 94 -2.36 25.11 6.38
CA ILE A 94 -1.02 25.67 6.55
C ILE A 94 -0.79 26.07 8.01
N GLY A 95 0.35 25.63 8.56
CA GLY A 95 0.78 25.97 9.92
C GLY A 95 0.21 25.07 11.03
N VAL A 96 -0.63 24.08 10.70
CA VAL A 96 -1.04 23.05 11.66
C VAL A 96 -0.01 21.91 11.64
N PRO A 97 0.66 21.61 12.77
CA PRO A 97 1.69 20.58 12.79
C PRO A 97 1.09 19.17 12.78
N PHE A 98 1.81 18.22 12.18
CA PHE A 98 1.49 16.80 12.29
C PHE A 98 1.53 16.31 13.75
N PRO A 99 0.70 15.32 14.12
CA PRO A 99 0.73 14.76 15.45
C PRO A 99 2.00 13.93 15.67
N LYS A 100 2.40 13.76 16.94
CA LYS A 100 3.62 13.02 17.32
C LYS A 100 3.65 11.56 16.84
N ASN A 101 2.48 10.95 16.64
CA ASN A 101 2.34 9.58 16.16
C ASN A 101 2.19 9.47 14.63
N PHE A 102 2.24 10.58 13.87
CA PHE A 102 2.03 10.60 12.43
C PHE A 102 2.85 9.53 11.70
N MET A 103 4.16 9.49 11.96
CA MET A 103 5.04 8.52 11.30
C MET A 103 4.62 7.07 11.57
N SER A 104 4.12 6.76 12.77
CA SER A 104 3.59 5.43 13.09
C SER A 104 2.31 5.10 12.29
N VAL A 105 1.46 6.10 12.07
CA VAL A 105 0.25 5.97 11.27
C VAL A 105 0.61 5.77 9.80
N ALA A 106 1.48 6.61 9.24
CA ALA A 106 1.96 6.51 7.87
C ALA A 106 2.60 5.13 7.57
N LYS A 107 3.47 4.64 8.47
CA LYS A 107 4.04 3.28 8.35
C LYS A 107 2.96 2.19 8.34
N THR A 108 1.89 2.36 9.11
CA THR A 108 0.77 1.41 9.15
C THR A 108 -0.02 1.43 7.85
N ILE A 109 -0.30 2.62 7.30
CA ILE A 109 -0.95 2.80 5.99
C ILE A 109 -0.12 2.14 4.90
N LEU A 110 1.16 2.50 4.76
CA LEU A 110 2.05 1.98 3.72
C LEU A 110 2.20 0.46 3.81
N LYS A 111 2.35 -0.10 5.03
CA LYS A 111 2.37 -1.55 5.21
C LYS A 111 1.09 -2.23 4.72
N ARG A 112 -0.07 -1.62 4.96
CA ARG A 112 -1.36 -2.16 4.49
C ARG A 112 -1.44 -2.07 2.97
N LEU A 113 -1.12 -0.92 2.39
CA LEU A 113 -1.07 -0.71 0.94
C LEU A 113 -0.15 -1.71 0.22
N PHE A 114 1.01 -2.04 0.80
CA PHE A 114 1.89 -3.09 0.28
C PHE A 114 1.19 -4.47 0.12
N ARG A 115 0.26 -4.82 1.01
CA ARG A 115 -0.47 -6.09 0.93
C ARG A 115 -1.38 -6.16 -0.29
N VAL A 116 -1.88 -5.02 -0.76
CA VAL A 116 -2.66 -4.93 -1.99
C VAL A 116 -1.77 -5.22 -3.20
N TYR A 117 -0.59 -4.60 -3.31
CA TYR A 117 0.38 -4.98 -4.35
C TYR A 117 0.73 -6.47 -4.29
N ALA A 118 1.02 -6.99 -3.11
CA ALA A 118 1.36 -8.39 -2.93
C ALA A 118 0.25 -9.32 -3.42
N HIS A 119 -1.00 -8.97 -3.15
CA HIS A 119 -2.14 -9.72 -3.66
C HIS A 119 -2.27 -9.64 -5.19
N ILE A 120 -2.19 -8.43 -5.77
CA ILE A 120 -2.28 -8.22 -7.22
C ILE A 120 -1.21 -9.03 -7.96
N TYR A 121 0.05 -8.94 -7.55
CA TYR A 121 1.16 -9.67 -8.20
C TYR A 121 1.03 -11.19 -8.08
N HIS A 122 0.49 -11.71 -6.98
CA HIS A 122 0.40 -13.16 -6.78
C HIS A 122 -0.85 -13.78 -7.36
N GLN A 123 -1.98 -13.06 -7.40
CA GLN A 123 -3.29 -13.64 -7.74
C GLN A 123 -3.88 -13.08 -9.05
N HIS A 124 -3.47 -11.87 -9.45
CA HIS A 124 -4.11 -11.15 -10.56
C HIS A 124 -3.12 -10.61 -11.60
N PHE A 125 -1.89 -11.12 -11.63
CA PHE A 125 -0.91 -10.68 -12.63
C PHE A 125 -1.34 -11.04 -14.07
N ASP A 126 -2.02 -12.17 -14.26
CA ASP A 126 -2.56 -12.57 -15.56
C ASP A 126 -3.60 -11.55 -16.10
N PRO A 127 -4.66 -11.17 -15.34
CA PRO A 127 -5.54 -10.06 -15.71
C PRO A 127 -4.78 -8.74 -15.99
N VAL A 128 -3.79 -8.39 -15.17
CA VAL A 128 -2.99 -7.16 -15.36
C VAL A 128 -2.26 -7.17 -16.71
N ILE A 129 -1.70 -8.31 -17.13
CA ILE A 129 -1.08 -8.46 -18.45
C ILE A 129 -2.13 -8.33 -19.56
N GLN A 130 -3.30 -8.96 -19.40
CA GLN A 130 -4.39 -8.91 -20.39
C GLN A 130 -4.91 -7.49 -20.61
N LEU A 131 -4.94 -6.67 -19.56
CA LEU A 131 -5.31 -5.26 -19.60
C LEU A 131 -4.17 -4.33 -20.04
N GLN A 132 -2.96 -4.86 -20.29
CA GLN A 132 -1.75 -4.10 -20.63
C GLN A 132 -1.32 -3.09 -19.55
N GLU A 133 -1.60 -3.42 -18.29
CA GLU A 133 -1.31 -2.55 -17.14
C GLU A 133 -0.02 -2.91 -16.40
N GLU A 134 0.71 -3.93 -16.86
CA GLU A 134 1.94 -4.42 -16.22
C GLU A 134 2.98 -3.30 -16.00
N ALA A 135 3.13 -2.38 -16.96
CA ALA A 135 4.08 -1.29 -16.90
C ALA A 135 3.67 -0.25 -15.83
N HIS A 136 2.37 0.01 -15.72
CA HIS A 136 1.80 0.91 -14.72
C HIS A 136 1.97 0.32 -13.32
N LEU A 137 1.60 -0.96 -13.13
CA LEU A 137 1.78 -1.68 -11.87
C LEU A 137 3.25 -1.69 -11.45
N ASN A 138 4.17 -2.08 -12.36
CA ASN A 138 5.59 -2.15 -12.07
C ASN A 138 6.20 -0.79 -11.73
N THR A 139 5.84 0.26 -12.47
CA THR A 139 6.36 1.62 -12.21
C THR A 139 5.87 2.14 -10.86
N SER A 140 4.57 1.98 -10.58
CA SER A 140 3.96 2.38 -9.31
C SER A 140 4.58 1.61 -8.13
N PHE A 141 4.69 0.28 -8.25
CA PHE A 141 5.31 -0.56 -7.20
C PHE A 141 6.80 -0.25 -6.99
N LYS A 142 7.56 -0.01 -8.07
CA LYS A 142 8.97 0.34 -7.96
C LYS A 142 9.16 1.69 -7.27
N HIS A 143 8.32 2.68 -7.58
CA HIS A 143 8.31 3.97 -6.89
C HIS A 143 7.99 3.79 -5.41
N PHE A 144 6.94 3.03 -5.10
CA PHE A 144 6.55 2.69 -3.73
C PHE A 144 7.70 2.07 -2.94
N ILE A 145 8.39 1.07 -3.51
CA ILE A 145 9.49 0.36 -2.86
C ILE A 145 10.67 1.29 -2.59
N PHE A 146 11.08 2.11 -3.55
CA PHE A 146 12.16 3.07 -3.30
C PHE A 146 11.79 4.08 -2.22
N PHE A 147 10.55 4.57 -2.21
CA PHE A 147 10.10 5.51 -1.19
C PHE A 147 10.12 4.89 0.22
N VAL A 148 9.55 3.70 0.40
CA VAL A 148 9.52 3.05 1.72
C VAL A 148 10.91 2.61 2.19
N GLN A 149 11.83 2.32 1.27
CA GLN A 149 13.22 1.99 1.59
C GLN A 149 14.03 3.23 1.99
N GLU A 150 13.88 4.34 1.25
CA GLU A 150 14.56 5.61 1.52
C GLU A 150 14.29 6.11 2.94
N PHE A 151 13.03 6.06 3.36
CA PHE A 151 12.61 6.56 4.68
C PHE A 151 12.40 5.45 5.73
N ASN A 152 12.79 4.21 5.43
CA ASN A 152 12.63 3.04 6.31
C ASN A 152 11.21 2.91 6.92
N LEU A 153 10.20 2.98 6.04
CA LEU A 153 8.79 3.03 6.41
C LEU A 153 8.15 1.64 6.56
N ILE A 154 8.77 0.60 5.97
CA ILE A 154 8.30 -0.78 6.09
C ILE A 154 9.47 -1.68 6.48
N ASP A 155 9.27 -2.50 7.50
CA ASP A 155 10.24 -3.52 7.90
C ASP A 155 10.47 -4.53 6.78
N ARG A 156 11.73 -4.90 6.55
CA ARG A 156 12.11 -5.88 5.51
C ARG A 156 11.36 -7.21 5.60
N ARG A 157 10.99 -7.64 6.82
CA ARG A 157 10.21 -8.87 7.05
C ARG A 157 8.82 -8.81 6.45
N GLU A 158 8.20 -7.62 6.44
CA GLU A 158 6.88 -7.41 5.85
C GLU A 158 6.94 -7.41 4.31
N LEU A 159 8.11 -7.08 3.73
CA LEU A 159 8.34 -7.09 2.27
C LEU A 159 8.60 -8.50 1.70
N ALA A 160 8.78 -9.50 2.56
CA ALA A 160 9.12 -10.87 2.19
C ALA A 160 8.23 -11.51 1.11
N PRO A 161 6.89 -11.25 1.04
CA PRO A 161 6.03 -11.81 -0.01
C PRO A 161 6.42 -11.44 -1.44
N LEU A 162 7.10 -10.30 -1.63
CA LEU A 162 7.54 -9.80 -2.94
C LEU A 162 9.06 -9.64 -3.04
N GLN A 163 9.84 -10.26 -2.14
CA GLN A 163 11.29 -10.05 -2.04
C GLN A 163 12.03 -10.28 -3.38
N GLU A 164 11.75 -11.39 -4.06
CA GLU A 164 12.37 -11.70 -5.36
C GLU A 164 12.01 -10.67 -6.44
N LEU A 165 10.79 -10.17 -6.43
CA LEU A 165 10.33 -9.14 -7.37
C LEU A 165 11.00 -7.80 -7.07
N ILE A 166 11.09 -7.43 -5.79
CA ILE A 166 11.78 -6.22 -5.34
C ILE A 166 13.23 -6.26 -5.81
N GLU A 167 13.94 -7.37 -5.63
CA GLU A 167 15.32 -7.52 -6.09
C GLU A 167 15.43 -7.34 -7.61
N LYS A 168 14.55 -7.97 -8.38
CA LYS A 168 14.54 -7.85 -9.86
C LYS A 168 14.22 -6.44 -10.37
N LEU A 169 13.29 -5.74 -9.72
CA LEU A 169 12.85 -4.40 -10.16
C LEU A 169 13.83 -3.31 -9.74
N THR A 170 14.52 -3.49 -8.62
CA THR A 170 15.48 -2.51 -8.08
C THR A 170 16.91 -2.73 -8.57
N SER A 171 17.28 -3.94 -9.03
CA SER A 171 18.63 -4.23 -9.51
C SER A 171 19.03 -3.49 -10.79
N LYS A 172 18.07 -3.00 -11.58
CA LYS A 172 18.35 -2.26 -12.83
C LYS A 172 18.77 -0.79 -12.62
N ASP A 173 18.61 -0.27 -11.40
CA ASP A 173 18.92 1.14 -11.07
C ASP A 173 20.13 1.27 -10.13
N ARG A 174 20.85 0.16 -9.88
CA ARG A 174 22.15 0.13 -9.21
C ARG A 174 23.27 0.13 -10.23
#